data_AF-A0A6P5ZLQ7-F1
#
_entry.id   AF-A0A6P5ZLQ7-F1
#
_cell.length_a   1.000
_cell.length_b   1.000
_cell.length_c   1.000
_cell.angle_alpha   90.00
_cell.angle_beta   90.00
_cell.angle_gamma   90.00
#
_symmetry.space_group_name_H-M   'P 1'
#
loop_
_entity.id
_entity.type
_entity.pdbx_description
1 polymer ?
#
loop_
_entity_poly.entity_id
_entity_poly.type
_entity_poly.pdbx_seq_one_letter_code
_entity_poly.pdbx_strand_id
1 'polypeptide(L)'
;MGCGFCESALSNCVGTLLVDWVAKPVGRQFNYICHFHHNVEKLKKRKEDLKKARDRLQHDIEDAERQLQEIEDDVKDLLSRADIILSDETLENEMQRNMRCFIWCPNWSRRYWLSKKAMKNTLVIGELIEKIAKFSQPGRVGYRSRSTNQTIEFLSSKDFMIFESSKKDSIR
;
A
#
# COMPACT_ATOMS: atom_id res chain seq x y z
N MET A 1 29.43 -68.91 6.97
CA MET A 1 28.86 -67.71 7.60
C MET A 1 29.06 -66.55 6.63
N GLY A 2 28.02 -66.13 5.92
CA GLY A 2 28.18 -65.11 4.88
C GLY A 2 26.88 -64.81 4.17
N CYS A 3 25.94 -64.16 4.86
CA CYS A 3 24.84 -63.41 4.26
C CYS A 3 24.21 -62.57 5.38
N GLY A 4 24.57 -61.29 5.46
CA GLY A 4 24.05 -60.37 6.49
C GLY A 4 24.50 -58.93 6.24
N PHE A 5 25.67 -58.75 5.63
CA PHE A 5 26.15 -57.44 5.19
C PHE A 5 25.57 -56.97 3.85
N CYS A 6 25.12 -57.89 2.98
CA CYS A 6 24.54 -57.52 1.68
C CYS A 6 23.10 -57.03 1.78
N GLU A 7 22.31 -57.56 2.73
CA GLU A 7 20.91 -57.16 2.92
C GLU A 7 20.78 -55.75 3.51
N SER A 8 21.66 -55.38 4.45
CA SER A 8 21.63 -54.05 5.09
C SER A 8 22.05 -52.94 4.13
N ALA A 9 23.04 -53.17 3.26
CA ALA A 9 23.44 -52.22 2.23
C ALA A 9 22.31 -52.01 1.19
N LEU A 10 21.64 -53.09 0.75
CA LEU A 10 20.51 -52.99 -0.17
C LEU A 10 19.29 -52.31 0.48
N SER A 11 18.99 -52.60 1.74
CA SER A 11 17.91 -51.95 2.50
C SER A 11 18.12 -50.43 2.62
N ASN A 12 19.36 -49.99 2.87
CA ASN A 12 19.68 -48.56 2.93
C ASN A 12 19.52 -47.87 1.57
N CYS A 13 19.97 -48.51 0.47
CA CYS A 13 19.79 -47.98 -0.88
C CYS A 13 18.31 -47.84 -1.27
N VAL A 14 17.49 -48.86 -0.98
CA VAL A 14 16.04 -48.81 -1.23
C VAL A 14 15.38 -47.73 -0.37
N GLY A 15 15.79 -47.61 0.91
CA GLY A 15 15.34 -46.56 1.82
C GLY A 15 15.63 -45.14 1.30
N THR A 16 16.85 -44.87 0.83
CA THR A 16 17.22 -43.56 0.27
C THR A 16 16.47 -43.26 -1.03
N LEU A 17 16.29 -44.25 -1.91
CA LEU A 17 15.53 -44.09 -3.16
C LEU A 17 14.05 -43.77 -2.89
N LEU A 18 13.44 -44.43 -1.89
CA LEU A 18 12.05 -44.16 -1.49
C LEU A 18 11.88 -42.77 -0.88
N VAL A 19 12.81 -42.35 0.00
CA VAL A 19 12.82 -40.99 0.55
C VAL A 19 12.96 -39.97 -0.56
N ASP A 20 13.87 -40.15 -1.51
CA ASP A 20 14.04 -39.22 -2.61
C ASP A 20 12.83 -39.17 -3.55
N TRP A 21 12.20 -40.32 -3.83
CA TRP A 21 11.04 -40.41 -4.72
C TRP A 21 9.77 -39.81 -4.08
N VAL A 22 9.59 -39.95 -2.76
CA VAL A 22 8.41 -39.43 -2.05
C VAL A 22 8.65 -38.01 -1.51
N ALA A 23 9.77 -37.76 -0.85
CA ALA A 23 10.03 -36.49 -0.16
C ALA A 23 10.27 -35.33 -1.14
N LYS A 24 10.92 -35.55 -2.29
CA LYS A 24 11.14 -34.48 -3.28
C LYS A 24 9.83 -33.91 -3.85
N PRO A 25 8.88 -34.71 -4.38
CA PRO A 25 7.62 -34.16 -4.87
C PRO A 25 6.76 -33.59 -3.75
N VAL A 26 6.67 -34.26 -2.60
CA VAL A 26 5.92 -33.75 -1.43
C VAL A 26 6.49 -32.41 -0.96
N GLY A 27 7.80 -32.31 -0.82
CA GLY A 27 8.51 -31.09 -0.45
C GLY A 27 8.27 -29.93 -1.42
N ARG A 28 8.25 -30.19 -2.73
CA ARG A 28 7.91 -29.16 -3.74
C ARG A 28 6.48 -28.64 -3.59
N GLN A 29 5.52 -29.51 -3.32
CA GLN A 29 4.12 -29.11 -3.12
C GLN A 29 3.96 -28.26 -1.85
N PHE A 30 4.60 -28.67 -0.76
CA PHE A 30 4.62 -27.88 0.47
C PHE A 30 5.27 -26.52 0.26
N ASN A 31 6.42 -26.47 -0.42
CA ASN A 31 7.11 -25.21 -0.69
C ASN A 31 6.22 -24.24 -1.48
N TYR A 32 5.49 -24.73 -2.48
CA TYR A 32 4.55 -23.91 -3.22
C TYR A 32 3.43 -23.35 -2.33
N ILE A 33 2.85 -24.19 -1.45
CA ILE A 33 1.79 -23.75 -0.52
C ILE A 33 2.33 -22.66 0.41
N CYS A 34 3.53 -22.84 0.95
CA CYS A 34 4.19 -21.84 1.79
C CYS A 34 4.42 -20.53 1.04
N HIS A 35 4.91 -20.58 -0.21
CA HIS A 35 5.08 -19.39 -1.03
C HIS A 35 3.76 -18.69 -1.35
N PHE A 36 2.71 -19.45 -1.64
CA PHE A 36 1.38 -18.88 -1.85
C PHE A 36 0.89 -18.14 -0.61
N HIS A 37 0.98 -18.77 0.57
CA HIS A 37 0.63 -18.15 1.85
C HIS A 37 1.42 -16.86 2.09
N HIS A 38 2.74 -16.91 1.89
CA HIS A 38 3.60 -15.75 2.05
C HIS A 38 3.20 -14.59 1.12
N ASN A 39 2.85 -14.89 -0.14
CA ASN A 39 2.38 -13.87 -1.09
C ASN A 39 1.04 -13.25 -0.66
N VAL A 40 0.15 -14.04 -0.04
CA VAL A 40 -1.13 -13.55 0.50
C VAL A 40 -0.89 -12.58 1.66
N GLU A 41 -0.08 -12.97 2.64
CA GLU A 41 0.28 -12.10 3.77
C GLU A 41 0.97 -10.82 3.31
N LYS A 42 1.90 -10.94 2.35
CA LYS A 42 2.61 -9.78 1.80
C LYS A 42 1.67 -8.78 1.15
N LEU A 43 0.67 -9.25 0.40
CA LEU A 43 -0.35 -8.40 -0.20
C LEU A 43 -1.18 -7.67 0.88
N LYS A 44 -1.66 -8.40 1.90
CA LYS A 44 -2.44 -7.83 3.01
C LYS A 44 -1.67 -6.74 3.73
N LYS A 45 -0.42 -7.02 4.13
CA LYS A 45 0.46 -6.05 4.77
C LYS A 45 0.67 -4.80 3.90
N ARG A 46 0.86 -4.97 2.60
CA ARG A 46 1.04 -3.84 1.68
C ARG A 46 -0.21 -2.98 1.53
N LYS A 47 -1.40 -3.58 1.56
CA LYS A 47 -2.66 -2.82 1.61
C LYS A 47 -2.83 -2.05 2.92
N GLU A 48 -2.42 -2.63 4.05
CA GLU A 48 -2.40 -1.89 5.33
C GLU A 48 -1.44 -0.69 5.28
N ASP A 49 -0.26 -0.88 4.68
CA ASP A 49 0.70 0.21 4.47
C ASP A 49 0.12 1.30 3.54
N LEU A 50 -0.60 0.90 2.49
CA LEU A 50 -1.30 1.83 1.60
C LEU A 50 -2.38 2.61 2.33
N LYS A 51 -3.17 1.95 3.18
CA LYS A 51 -4.19 2.61 4.00
C LYS A 51 -3.56 3.69 4.87
N LYS A 52 -2.47 3.37 5.56
CA LYS A 52 -1.74 4.34 6.40
C LYS A 52 -1.18 5.50 5.57
N ALA A 53 -0.64 5.23 4.38
CA ALA A 53 -0.15 6.28 3.48
C ALA A 53 -1.27 7.20 2.98
N ARG A 54 -2.41 6.60 2.60
CA ARG A 54 -3.64 7.30 2.21
C ARG A 54 -4.16 8.18 3.34
N ASP A 55 -4.20 7.68 4.56
CA ASP A 55 -4.64 8.44 5.74
C ASP A 55 -3.73 9.64 5.99
N ARG A 56 -2.40 9.46 5.90
CA ARG A 56 -1.44 10.59 6.02
C ARG A 56 -1.67 11.65 4.95
N LEU A 57 -1.79 11.24 3.69
CA LEU A 57 -2.06 12.15 2.58
C LEU A 57 -3.36 12.93 2.77
N GLN A 58 -4.39 12.29 3.34
CA GLN A 58 -5.64 12.97 3.67
C GLN A 58 -5.45 14.08 4.71
N HIS A 59 -4.64 13.85 5.75
CA HIS A 59 -4.33 14.91 6.72
C HIS A 59 -3.55 16.06 6.07
N ASP A 60 -2.61 15.76 5.17
CA ASP A 60 -1.86 16.78 4.43
C ASP A 60 -2.78 17.63 3.54
N ILE A 61 -3.82 17.03 2.95
CA ILE A 61 -4.86 17.74 2.18
C ILE A 61 -5.68 18.65 3.09
N GLU A 62 -6.14 18.15 4.23
CA GLU A 62 -6.91 18.96 5.18
C GLU A 62 -6.10 20.18 5.66
N ASP A 63 -4.80 20.01 5.89
CA ASP A 63 -3.91 21.11 6.24
C ASP A 63 -3.70 22.10 5.10
N ALA A 64 -3.61 21.65 3.85
CA ALA A 64 -3.54 22.52 2.68
C ALA A 64 -4.84 23.32 2.48
N GLU A 65 -6.00 22.69 2.66
CA GLU A 65 -7.31 23.35 2.61
C GLU A 65 -7.46 24.42 3.70
N ARG A 66 -7.00 24.14 4.93
CA ARG A 66 -6.93 25.13 6.02
C ARG A 66 -6.04 26.32 5.68
N GLN A 67 -5.03 26.12 4.84
CA GLN A 67 -4.16 27.17 4.32
C GLN A 67 -4.73 27.87 3.08
N LEU A 68 -5.99 27.62 2.72
CA LEU A 68 -6.67 28.16 1.53
C LEU A 68 -5.91 27.84 0.22
N GLN A 69 -5.24 26.69 0.19
CA GLN A 69 -4.58 26.19 -1.01
C GLN A 69 -5.54 25.33 -1.82
N GLU A 70 -5.40 25.38 -3.14
CA GLU A 70 -6.07 24.43 -4.02
C GLU A 70 -5.24 23.15 -4.11
N ILE A 71 -5.90 22.00 -4.04
CA ILE A 71 -5.24 20.69 -4.06
C ILE A 71 -4.88 20.29 -5.49
N GLU A 72 -3.66 19.80 -5.68
CA GLU A 72 -3.22 19.31 -6.98
C GLU A 72 -4.07 18.12 -7.46
N ASP A 73 -4.42 18.10 -8.74
CA ASP A 73 -5.26 17.04 -9.31
C ASP A 73 -4.57 15.67 -9.26
N ASP A 74 -3.25 15.65 -9.39
CA ASP A 74 -2.42 14.45 -9.21
C ASP A 74 -2.63 13.83 -7.83
N VAL A 75 -2.78 14.63 -6.78
CA VAL A 75 -3.03 14.15 -5.42
C VAL A 75 -4.42 13.51 -5.31
N LYS A 76 -5.44 14.15 -5.89
CA LYS A 76 -6.82 13.61 -5.90
C LYS A 76 -6.89 12.27 -6.63
N ASP A 77 -6.20 12.17 -7.76
CA ASP A 77 -6.11 10.93 -8.53
C ASP A 77 -5.37 9.82 -7.76
N LEU A 78 -4.28 10.13 -7.06
CA LEU A 78 -3.58 9.15 -6.20
C LEU A 78 -4.49 8.62 -5.09
N LEU A 79 -5.26 9.48 -4.43
CA LEU A 79 -6.25 9.06 -3.43
C LEU A 79 -7.33 8.16 -4.03
N SER A 80 -7.88 8.55 -5.17
CA SER A 80 -8.90 7.75 -5.86
C SER A 80 -8.39 6.34 -6.21
N ARG A 81 -7.17 6.24 -6.74
CA ARG A 81 -6.53 4.94 -7.02
C ARG A 81 -6.32 4.12 -5.75
N ALA A 82 -5.91 4.76 -4.65
CA ALA A 82 -5.72 4.09 -3.37
C ALA A 82 -7.04 3.51 -2.84
N ASP A 83 -8.12 4.31 -2.87
CA ASP A 83 -9.44 3.90 -2.41
C ASP A 83 -10.02 2.75 -3.26
N ILE A 84 -9.83 2.78 -4.59
CA ILE A 84 -10.21 1.66 -5.48
C ILE A 84 -9.50 0.37 -5.07
N ILE A 85 -8.18 0.40 -4.85
CA ILE A 85 -7.41 -0.78 -4.49
C ILE A 85 -7.80 -1.30 -3.09
N LEU A 86 -8.04 -0.39 -2.14
CA LEU A 86 -8.44 -0.76 -0.79
C LEU A 86 -9.85 -1.38 -0.76
N SER A 87 -10.76 -0.89 -1.60
CA SER A 87 -12.13 -1.42 -1.71
C SER A 87 -12.23 -2.78 -2.42
N ASP A 88 -11.25 -3.14 -3.25
CA ASP A 88 -11.24 -4.45 -3.93
C ASP A 88 -10.81 -5.58 -2.97
N GLU A 89 -11.78 -6.11 -2.23
CA GLU A 89 -11.62 -7.30 -1.39
C GLU A 89 -11.77 -8.61 -2.17
N THR A 90 -12.16 -8.56 -3.44
CA THR A 90 -12.48 -9.76 -4.25
C THR A 90 -11.28 -10.70 -4.30
N LEU A 91 -10.09 -10.15 -4.58
CA LEU A 91 -8.86 -10.91 -4.67
C LEU A 91 -8.50 -11.57 -3.33
N GLU A 92 -8.63 -10.86 -2.22
CA GLU A 92 -8.32 -11.38 -0.89
C GLU A 92 -9.29 -12.48 -0.47
N ASN A 93 -10.58 -12.29 -0.75
CA ASN A 93 -11.62 -13.27 -0.49
C ASN A 93 -11.38 -14.55 -1.29
N GLU A 94 -10.99 -14.45 -2.56
CA GLU A 94 -10.60 -15.59 -3.39
C GLU A 94 -9.34 -16.27 -2.84
N MET A 95 -8.32 -15.51 -2.46
CA MET A 95 -7.08 -16.03 -1.90
C MET A 95 -7.30 -16.74 -0.57
N GLN A 96 -8.13 -16.17 0.32
CA GLN A 96 -8.47 -16.75 1.61
C GLN A 96 -9.24 -18.06 1.47
N ARG A 97 -10.18 -18.15 0.50
CA ARG A 97 -10.84 -19.41 0.15
C ARG A 97 -9.85 -20.46 -0.32
N ASN A 98 -8.89 -20.07 -1.16
CA ASN A 98 -7.87 -20.99 -1.69
C ASN A 98 -6.80 -21.37 -0.65
N MET A 99 -6.60 -20.57 0.38
CA MET A 99 -5.68 -20.82 1.49
C MET A 99 -6.20 -21.87 2.48
N ARG A 100 -7.51 -21.96 2.69
CA ARG A 100 -8.15 -22.99 3.54
C ARG A 100 -8.05 -24.41 2.96
N CYS A 101 -7.65 -24.52 1.71
CA CYS A 101 -7.66 -25.75 0.94
C CYS A 101 -6.23 -26.36 0.99
N PHE A 102 -6.03 -27.51 1.65
CA PHE A 102 -4.72 -28.17 1.72
C PHE A 102 -4.35 -28.89 0.41
N ILE A 103 -3.23 -29.64 0.43
CA ILE A 103 -2.53 -30.29 -0.70
C ILE A 103 -3.44 -30.99 -1.74
N TRP A 104 -4.65 -31.40 -1.34
CA TRP A 104 -5.57 -32.20 -2.15
C TRP A 104 -6.54 -31.41 -3.03
N CYS A 105 -6.37 -30.09 -3.20
CA CYS A 105 -7.32 -29.34 -4.01
C CYS A 105 -6.96 -29.38 -5.50
N PRO A 106 -7.90 -29.77 -6.39
CA PRO A 106 -7.60 -29.97 -7.81
C PRO A 106 -7.23 -28.69 -8.57
N ASN A 107 -7.47 -27.51 -8.00
CA ASN A 107 -7.31 -26.21 -8.67
C ASN A 107 -5.92 -25.55 -8.49
N TRP A 108 -4.84 -26.27 -8.79
CA TRP A 108 -3.47 -25.73 -8.73
C TRP A 108 -3.25 -24.53 -9.66
N SER A 109 -3.84 -24.55 -10.86
CA SER A 109 -3.75 -23.45 -11.83
C SER A 109 -4.38 -22.16 -11.32
N ARG A 110 -5.53 -22.24 -10.63
CA ARG A 110 -6.17 -21.07 -9.99
C ARG A 110 -5.30 -20.54 -8.84
N ARG A 111 -4.72 -21.47 -8.06
CA ARG A 111 -3.55 -21.29 -7.18
C ARG A 111 -2.56 -20.27 -7.71
N TYR A 112 -1.99 -20.69 -8.82
CA TYR A 112 -0.86 -20.03 -9.46
C TYR A 112 -1.24 -18.67 -9.99
N TRP A 113 -2.39 -18.59 -10.66
CA TRP A 113 -2.92 -17.33 -11.18
C TRP A 113 -3.18 -16.31 -10.05
N LEU A 114 -3.81 -16.73 -8.95
CA LEU A 114 -4.03 -15.88 -7.78
C LEU A 114 -2.71 -15.42 -7.16
N SER A 115 -1.73 -16.33 -7.01
CA SER A 115 -0.40 -15.98 -6.51
C SER A 115 0.26 -14.89 -7.37
N LYS A 116 0.22 -15.06 -8.70
CA LYS A 116 0.80 -14.09 -9.65
C LYS A 116 0.05 -12.76 -9.61
N LYS A 117 -1.28 -12.78 -9.53
CA LYS A 117 -2.10 -11.58 -9.41
C LYS A 117 -1.79 -10.81 -8.11
N ALA A 118 -1.63 -11.52 -6.99
CA ALA A 118 -1.23 -10.93 -5.71
C ALA A 118 0.14 -10.25 -5.75
N MET A 119 1.13 -10.91 -6.37
CA MET A 119 2.46 -10.33 -6.56
C MET A 119 2.40 -9.06 -7.41
N LYS A 120 1.64 -9.05 -8.50
CA LYS A 120 1.46 -7.85 -9.33
C LYS A 120 0.81 -6.70 -8.56
N ASN A 121 -0.27 -6.97 -7.84
CA ASN A 121 -0.93 -5.95 -7.01
C ASN A 121 0.00 -5.42 -5.92
N THR A 122 0.83 -6.27 -5.33
CA THR A 122 1.85 -5.85 -4.35
C THR A 122 2.82 -4.83 -4.93
N LEU A 123 3.24 -5.00 -6.19
CA LEU A 123 4.12 -4.04 -6.88
C LEU A 123 3.40 -2.72 -7.14
N VAL A 124 2.19 -2.77 -7.68
CA VAL A 124 1.37 -1.58 -7.95
C VAL A 124 1.12 -0.78 -6.67
N ILE A 125 0.79 -1.46 -5.57
CA ILE A 125 0.63 -0.83 -4.26
C ILE A 125 1.93 -0.18 -3.79
N GLY A 126 3.07 -0.86 -3.98
CA GLY A 126 4.38 -0.31 -3.64
C GLY A 126 4.67 1.00 -4.38
N GLU A 127 4.48 1.02 -5.69
CA GLU A 127 4.64 2.22 -6.53
C GLU A 127 3.70 3.35 -6.09
N LEU A 128 2.46 3.00 -5.73
CA LEU A 128 1.48 3.99 -5.27
C LEU A 128 1.89 4.61 -3.93
N ILE A 129 2.36 3.79 -2.98
CA ILE A 129 2.89 4.27 -1.69
C ILE A 129 4.08 5.22 -1.92
N GLU A 130 5.01 4.86 -2.81
CA GLU A 130 6.15 5.70 -3.14
C GLU A 130 5.74 7.04 -3.76
N LYS A 131 4.73 7.04 -4.64
CA LYS A 131 4.17 8.28 -5.19
C LYS A 131 3.53 9.14 -4.10
N ILE A 132 2.70 8.56 -3.25
CA ILE A 132 2.08 9.26 -2.11
C ILE A 132 3.16 9.88 -1.21
N ALA A 133 4.21 9.13 -0.88
CA ALA A 133 5.29 9.62 -0.04
C ALA A 133 6.05 10.84 -0.62
N LYS A 134 6.07 11.01 -1.94
CA LYS A 134 6.64 12.21 -2.58
C LYS A 134 5.79 13.45 -2.34
N PHE A 135 4.48 13.29 -2.22
CA PHE A 135 3.53 14.38 -1.96
C PHE A 135 3.39 14.71 -0.48
N SER A 136 3.60 13.76 0.44
CA SER A 136 3.62 14.02 1.89
C SER A 136 4.78 14.88 2.40
N GLN A 137 5.57 15.50 1.52
CA GLN A 137 6.49 16.55 1.93
C GLN A 137 5.71 17.87 2.13
N PRO A 138 6.02 18.67 3.17
CA PRO A 138 5.29 19.90 3.45
C PRO A 138 5.18 20.81 2.23
N GLY A 139 3.96 21.22 1.89
CA GLY A 139 3.69 22.19 0.82
C GLY A 139 3.72 21.65 -0.61
N ARG A 140 3.71 20.33 -0.83
CA ARG A 140 3.57 19.73 -2.17
C ARG A 140 2.15 19.28 -2.54
N VAL A 141 1.23 19.28 -1.58
CA VAL A 141 -0.14 18.76 -1.77
C VAL A 141 -1.07 19.79 -2.40
N GLY A 142 -0.84 21.07 -2.11
CA GLY A 142 -1.63 22.17 -2.65
C GLY A 142 -0.76 23.31 -3.12
N TYR A 143 -1.36 24.17 -3.92
CA TYR A 143 -0.74 25.37 -4.45
C TYR A 143 -1.63 26.58 -4.17
N ARG A 144 -1.00 27.76 -4.07
CA ARG A 144 -1.75 29.00 -3.90
C ARG A 144 -2.21 29.49 -5.28
N SER A 145 -3.51 29.40 -5.52
CA SER A 145 -4.12 29.96 -6.74
C SER A 145 -3.95 31.48 -6.78
N ARG A 146 -3.56 32.02 -7.95
CA ARG A 146 -3.29 33.46 -8.12
C ARG A 146 -4.55 34.32 -7.94
N SER A 147 -5.74 33.71 -8.00
CA SER A 147 -7.04 34.41 -7.88
C SER A 147 -7.34 34.90 -6.46
N THR A 148 -6.83 34.24 -5.40
CA THR A 148 -7.11 34.63 -4.00
C THR A 148 -6.34 35.86 -3.55
N ASN A 149 -5.27 36.25 -4.26
CA ASN A 149 -4.49 37.46 -3.95
C ASN A 149 -5.18 38.75 -4.39
N GLN A 150 -6.06 38.72 -5.41
CA GLN A 150 -6.72 39.95 -5.89
C GLN A 150 -7.73 40.51 -4.88
N THR A 151 -8.36 39.67 -4.05
CA THR A 151 -9.39 40.14 -3.11
C THR A 151 -8.79 40.92 -1.93
N ILE A 152 -7.56 40.62 -1.51
CA ILE A 152 -6.94 41.26 -0.34
C ILE A 152 -6.28 42.60 -0.71
N GLU A 153 -5.70 42.75 -1.90
CA GLU A 153 -5.13 44.03 -2.34
C GLU A 153 -6.21 45.12 -2.53
N PHE A 154 -7.44 44.75 -2.89
CA PHE A 154 -8.52 45.71 -3.12
C PHE A 154 -9.17 46.27 -1.85
N LEU A 155 -9.05 45.61 -0.70
CA LEU A 155 -9.60 46.10 0.58
C LEU A 155 -8.63 47.01 1.35
N SER A 156 -7.34 47.02 0.98
CA SER A 156 -6.32 47.83 1.69
C SER A 156 -6.33 49.31 1.34
N SER A 157 -7.04 49.77 0.28
CA SER A 157 -6.84 51.12 -0.27
C SER A 157 -7.95 52.14 0.02
N LYS A 158 -9.00 51.85 0.83
CA LYS A 158 -10.13 52.81 0.96
C LYS A 158 -10.58 53.27 2.35
N ASP A 159 -10.19 52.65 3.46
CA ASP A 159 -10.81 53.01 4.76
C ASP A 159 -9.86 53.48 5.87
N PHE A 160 -8.59 53.82 5.57
CA PHE A 160 -7.74 54.47 6.58
C PHE A 160 -8.00 55.99 6.63
N MET A 161 -9.15 56.38 7.21
CA MET A 161 -9.38 57.77 7.63
C MET A 161 -8.49 58.04 8.85
N ILE A 162 -7.44 58.83 8.63
CA ILE A 162 -6.60 59.41 9.67
C ILE A 162 -7.49 60.30 10.55
N PHE A 163 -7.70 59.90 11.80
CA PHE A 163 -8.28 60.79 12.82
C PHE A 163 -7.23 61.83 13.21
N GLU A 164 -7.35 63.04 12.69
CA GLU A 164 -6.68 64.20 13.29
C GLU A 164 -7.27 64.44 14.68
N SER A 165 -6.50 64.09 15.70
CA SER A 165 -6.76 64.48 17.09
C SER A 165 -6.57 65.99 17.23
N SER A 166 -7.68 66.73 17.34
CA SER A 166 -7.66 68.16 17.62
C SER A 166 -7.03 68.41 18.99
N LYS A 167 -5.84 69.01 18.98
CA LYS A 167 -5.27 69.67 20.17
C LYS A 167 -6.26 70.73 20.63
N LYS A 168 -6.70 70.65 21.89
CA LYS A 168 -7.31 71.79 22.58
C LYS A 168 -6.20 72.52 23.30
N ASP A 169 -6.04 73.78 22.88
CA ASP A 169 -5.08 74.73 23.38
C ASP A 169 -5.29 75.03 24.87
N SER A 170 -4.15 75.04 25.57
CA SER A 170 -3.95 75.77 26.81
C SER A 170 -3.74 77.23 26.48
N ILE A 171 -4.68 78.12 26.81
CA ILE A 171 -4.39 79.55 27.08
C ILE A 171 -5.33 80.07 28.18
N ARG A 172 -4.72 80.28 29.34
CA ARG A 172 -4.88 81.35 30.36
C ARG A 172 -6.23 81.59 31.04
#